data_AF-A0A5B7BHA1-F1
#
_entry.id   AF-A0A5B7BHA1-F1
#
_cell.length_a   1.000
_cell.length_b   1.000
_cell.length_c   1.000
_cell.angle_alpha   90.00
_cell.angle_beta   90.00
_cell.angle_gamma   90.00
#
_symmetry.space_group_name_H-M   'P 1'
#
loop_
_entity.id
_entity.type
_entity.pdbx_description
1 polymer ?
#
loop_
_entity_poly.entity_id
_entity_poly.type
_entity_poly.pdbx_seq_one_letter_code
_entity_poly.pdbx_strand_id
1 'polypeptide(L)'
;MAKEDENPETPVASKPSPNPKDVAGTVSQASSTHPHNPHNNTSPPSKKPLSPKDFILSVASKISSQPLQNSDPDVWGVLTAISNNSRRRHQGMNMLLTSDEHCIGRLVDDTRFQIESNAVSANHCKIYRKRVAAEDVEHSSKFCKSVFLKDTSTNGTFLNWEKLKKNSSEA
;
A
#
# COMPACT_ATOMS: atom_id res chain seq x y z
N MET A 1 13.92 -62.19 10.40
CA MET A 1 13.93 -61.71 11.80
C MET A 1 13.37 -60.30 11.78
N ALA A 2 12.06 -60.11 12.00
CA ALA A 2 11.38 -59.87 13.30
C ALA A 2 11.75 -58.49 13.89
N LYS A 3 10.87 -57.48 13.71
CA LYS A 3 10.04 -56.72 14.72
C LYS A 3 10.90 -55.78 15.60
N GLU A 4 10.55 -54.55 16.01
CA GLU A 4 9.33 -53.87 16.54
C GLU A 4 9.53 -52.34 16.25
N ASP A 5 8.58 -51.49 15.87
CA ASP A 5 7.34 -50.98 16.49
C ASP A 5 7.55 -50.25 17.83
N GLU A 6 7.54 -48.91 17.84
CA GLU A 6 7.04 -48.12 18.98
C GLU A 6 6.67 -46.66 18.59
N ASN A 7 5.38 -46.38 18.66
CA ASN A 7 4.72 -45.08 18.77
C ASN A 7 4.45 -44.80 20.25
N PRO A 8 4.45 -43.54 20.72
CA PRO A 8 3.64 -43.21 21.88
C PRO A 8 2.65 -42.06 21.65
N GLU A 9 1.48 -42.29 22.23
CA GLU A 9 0.22 -41.58 22.17
C GLU A 9 0.20 -40.21 22.88
N THR A 10 -0.75 -39.39 22.45
CA THR A 10 -1.37 -38.27 23.20
C THR A 10 -2.00 -38.70 24.53
N PRO A 11 -2.12 -37.80 25.52
CA PRO A 11 -3.23 -37.80 26.46
C PRO A 11 -4.07 -36.52 26.46
N VAL A 12 -5.33 -36.72 26.87
CA VAL A 12 -6.53 -35.90 26.72
C VAL A 12 -6.85 -35.07 27.98
N ALA A 13 -7.40 -33.87 27.75
CA ALA A 13 -8.34 -33.03 28.53
C ALA A 13 -8.13 -32.70 30.02
N SER A 14 -8.49 -31.45 30.37
CA SER A 14 -9.26 -31.13 31.58
C SER A 14 -10.00 -29.78 31.43
N LYS A 15 -11.31 -29.79 31.69
CA LYS A 15 -12.22 -28.64 31.80
C LYS A 15 -12.57 -28.47 33.29
N PRO A 16 -12.86 -27.25 33.76
CA PRO A 16 -14.04 -27.13 34.63
C PRO A 16 -14.88 -25.87 34.36
N SER A 17 -16.21 -26.04 34.35
CA SER A 17 -17.20 -24.99 34.67
C SER A 17 -17.45 -24.97 36.19
N PRO A 18 -17.92 -23.84 36.74
CA PRO A 18 -19.35 -23.80 37.11
C PRO A 18 -20.04 -22.43 36.86
N ASN A 19 -21.34 -22.50 36.60
CA ASN A 19 -22.31 -21.39 36.65
C ASN A 19 -23.00 -21.41 38.05
N PRO A 20 -23.54 -20.30 38.61
CA PRO A 20 -25.01 -20.15 38.58
C PRO A 20 -25.61 -18.72 38.64
N LYS A 21 -26.70 -18.55 37.85
CA LYS A 21 -28.06 -18.00 38.13
C LYS A 21 -28.32 -16.49 38.34
N ASP A 22 -29.07 -15.95 37.36
CA ASP A 22 -30.35 -15.21 37.41
C ASP A 22 -30.75 -14.40 38.66
N VAL A 23 -31.04 -13.10 38.47
CA VAL A 23 -32.26 -12.47 39.02
C VAL A 23 -32.74 -11.29 38.16
N ALA A 24 -34.05 -11.27 37.94
CA ALA A 24 -34.83 -10.28 37.19
C ALA A 24 -35.19 -9.02 38.02
N GLY A 25 -35.67 -7.98 37.31
CA GLY A 25 -36.30 -6.77 37.87
C GLY A 25 -35.45 -5.51 37.61
N THR A 26 -35.94 -4.34 37.22
CA THR A 26 -37.29 -3.78 37.34
C THR A 26 -37.40 -2.56 36.41
N VAL A 27 -38.59 -2.35 35.86
CA VAL A 27 -39.03 -1.15 35.13
C VAL A 27 -38.94 0.11 36.01
N SER A 28 -38.58 1.26 35.44
CA SER A 28 -39.06 2.56 35.94
C SER A 28 -39.13 3.58 34.80
N GLN A 29 -40.36 3.90 34.42
CA GLN A 29 -40.72 5.13 33.74
C GLN A 29 -40.55 6.30 34.73
N ALA A 30 -40.00 7.41 34.26
CA ALA A 30 -40.32 8.73 34.79
C ALA A 30 -40.19 9.75 33.67
N SER A 31 -41.33 10.27 33.21
CA SER A 31 -41.45 11.46 32.39
C SER A 31 -41.14 12.69 33.25
N SER A 32 -40.28 13.60 32.79
CA SER A 32 -40.24 14.97 33.29
C SER A 32 -39.73 15.93 32.20
N THR A 33 -40.70 16.69 31.68
CA THR A 33 -40.67 18.06 31.15
C THR A 33 -39.33 18.68 30.75
N HIS A 34 -39.23 19.02 29.45
CA HIS A 34 -38.32 20.02 28.88
C HIS A 34 -38.40 21.37 29.63
N PRO A 35 -37.29 22.12 29.65
CA PRO A 35 -37.31 23.41 28.97
C PRO A 35 -36.28 23.50 27.84
N HIS A 36 -36.72 24.18 26.79
CA HIS A 36 -36.05 24.52 25.55
C HIS A 36 -34.67 25.18 25.77
N ASN A 37 -33.62 24.64 25.14
CA ASN A 37 -32.44 25.42 24.80
C ASN A 37 -31.88 24.93 23.45
N PRO A 38 -31.85 25.73 22.38
CA PRO A 38 -31.29 25.32 21.10
C PRO A 38 -29.77 25.45 21.17
N HIS A 39 -29.11 24.50 21.84
CA HIS A 39 -27.64 24.42 21.74
C HIS A 39 -27.29 23.78 20.41
N ASN A 40 -26.72 24.60 19.54
CA ASN A 40 -26.19 24.27 18.23
C ASN A 40 -25.20 23.07 18.30
N ASN A 41 -25.71 21.85 18.18
CA ASN A 41 -24.92 20.65 17.93
C ASN A 41 -24.43 20.66 16.48
N THR A 42 -23.50 21.57 16.16
CA THR A 42 -22.65 21.40 14.97
C THR A 42 -21.61 20.33 15.31
N SER A 43 -22.06 19.07 15.35
CA SER A 43 -21.16 17.95 15.14
C SER A 43 -20.60 18.12 13.72
N PRO A 44 -19.27 18.05 13.50
CA PRO A 44 -18.75 18.11 12.14
C PRO A 44 -19.44 17.00 11.34
N PRO A 45 -19.93 17.28 10.12
CA PRO A 45 -20.65 16.28 9.34
C PRO A 45 -19.77 15.05 9.24
N SER A 46 -20.30 13.91 9.68
CA SER A 46 -19.62 12.62 9.63
C SER A 46 -19.14 12.43 8.19
N LYS A 47 -17.85 12.62 7.93
CA LYS A 47 -17.30 12.46 6.59
C LYS A 47 -17.58 11.02 6.20
N LYS A 48 -18.43 10.83 5.19
CA LYS A 48 -18.67 9.50 4.64
C LYS A 48 -17.31 8.87 4.34
N PRO A 49 -17.09 7.59 4.68
CA PRO A 49 -15.83 6.94 4.35
C PRO A 49 -15.63 7.04 2.84
N LEU A 50 -14.50 7.62 2.44
CA LEU A 50 -14.11 7.73 1.04
C LEU A 50 -13.97 6.31 0.45
N SER A 51 -14.29 6.16 -0.83
CA SER A 51 -13.93 4.93 -1.54
C SER A 51 -12.40 4.78 -1.55
N PRO A 52 -11.85 3.55 -1.60
CA PRO A 52 -10.40 3.35 -1.68
C PRO A 52 -9.74 4.10 -2.84
N LYS A 53 -10.44 4.18 -3.99
CA LYS A 53 -9.97 4.92 -5.17
C LYS A 53 -9.90 6.42 -4.89
N ASP A 54 -10.96 7.00 -4.34
CA ASP A 54 -11.00 8.45 -4.05
C ASP A 54 -9.99 8.83 -2.97
N PHE A 55 -9.80 7.97 -1.98
CA PHE A 55 -8.75 8.14 -0.97
C PHE A 55 -7.36 8.21 -1.62
N ILE A 56 -7.03 7.26 -2.50
CA ILE A 56 -5.73 7.22 -3.17
C ILE A 56 -5.53 8.45 -4.06
N LEU A 57 -6.54 8.84 -4.84
CA LEU A 57 -6.48 10.04 -5.69
C LEU A 57 -6.29 11.31 -4.86
N SER A 58 -7.02 11.45 -3.76
CA SER A 58 -6.90 12.60 -2.86
C SER A 58 -5.50 12.70 -2.25
N VAL A 59 -4.95 11.59 -1.75
CA VAL A 59 -3.60 11.56 -1.17
C VAL A 59 -2.54 11.81 -2.24
N ALA A 60 -2.63 11.19 -3.41
CA ALA A 60 -1.69 11.38 -4.51
C ALA A 60 -1.66 12.84 -4.96
N SER A 61 -2.83 13.45 -5.18
CA SER A 61 -2.94 14.86 -5.57
C SER A 61 -2.35 15.81 -4.52
N LYS A 62 -2.58 15.54 -3.23
CA LYS A 62 -1.99 16.31 -2.15
C LYS A 62 -0.46 16.20 -2.14
N ILE A 63 0.10 15.01 -2.37
CA ILE A 63 1.56 14.81 -2.39
C ILE A 63 2.16 15.49 -3.62
N SER A 64 1.57 15.31 -4.80
CA SER A 64 2.10 15.87 -6.06
C SER A 64 2.03 17.40 -6.14
N SER A 65 1.16 18.03 -5.34
CA SER A 65 1.05 19.50 -5.26
C SER A 65 2.07 20.13 -4.30
N GLN A 66 2.80 19.32 -3.53
CA GLN A 66 3.85 19.82 -2.64
C GLN A 66 5.21 19.80 -3.34
N PRO A 67 6.02 20.87 -3.21
CA PRO A 67 7.38 20.86 -3.72
C PRO A 67 8.22 19.82 -2.96
N LEU A 68 9.08 19.10 -3.69
CA LEU A 68 10.04 18.18 -3.09
C LEU A 68 10.99 18.97 -2.17
N GLN A 69 11.00 18.63 -0.90
CA GLN A 69 11.92 19.21 0.09
C GLN A 69 13.30 18.57 -0.11
N ASN A 70 14.36 19.39 -0.15
CA ASN A 70 15.76 18.95 -0.35
C ASN A 70 15.95 18.15 -1.65
N SER A 71 15.78 18.80 -2.79
CA SER A 71 16.01 18.19 -4.11
C SER A 71 17.50 17.93 -4.32
N ASP A 72 17.90 16.67 -4.17
CA ASP A 72 19.19 16.18 -4.66
C ASP A 72 19.20 16.29 -6.20
N PRO A 73 20.20 16.96 -6.81
CA PRO A 73 20.27 17.14 -8.27
C PRO A 73 20.35 15.83 -9.06
N ASP A 74 20.77 14.72 -8.45
CA ASP A 74 20.85 13.42 -9.11
C ASP A 74 19.49 12.70 -9.15
N VAL A 75 18.52 13.14 -8.34
CA VAL A 75 17.17 12.56 -8.30
C VAL A 75 16.31 13.13 -9.42
N TRP A 76 15.82 12.25 -10.28
CA TRP A 76 14.94 12.62 -11.40
C TRP A 76 13.48 12.21 -11.18
N GLY A 77 13.19 11.44 -10.14
CA GLY A 77 11.83 11.04 -9.79
C GLY A 77 11.74 10.49 -8.38
N VAL A 78 10.54 10.51 -7.81
CA VAL A 78 10.26 9.96 -6.46
C VAL A 78 9.01 9.11 -6.52
N LEU A 79 9.08 7.89 -5.97
CA LEU A 79 7.91 7.04 -5.76
C LEU A 79 7.50 7.14 -4.29
N THR A 80 6.29 7.58 -4.01
CA THR A 80 5.78 7.74 -2.65
C THR A 80 4.67 6.75 -2.33
N ALA A 81 4.85 6.00 -1.25
CA ALA A 81 3.90 5.01 -0.75
C ALA A 81 2.63 5.67 -0.17
N ILE A 82 1.46 5.27 -0.69
CA ILE A 82 0.16 5.81 -0.25
C ILE A 82 -0.52 4.93 0.80
N SER A 83 -0.55 3.61 0.61
CA SER A 83 -1.28 2.72 1.52
C SER A 83 -0.53 2.49 2.83
N ASN A 84 -1.26 2.18 3.90
CA ASN A 84 -0.66 1.92 5.21
C ASN A 84 0.37 0.79 5.15
N ASN A 85 0.10 -0.26 4.37
CA ASN A 85 1.02 -1.38 4.22
C ASN A 85 2.29 -0.99 3.48
N SER A 86 2.19 -0.20 2.40
CA SER A 86 3.39 0.21 1.64
C SER A 86 4.25 1.23 2.39
N ARG A 87 3.66 2.00 3.31
CA ARG A 87 4.38 2.96 4.16
C ARG A 87 5.22 2.31 5.27
N ARG A 88 4.99 1.03 5.58
CA ARG A 88 5.72 0.30 6.63
C ARG A 88 7.09 -0.25 6.20
N ARG A 89 7.56 0.13 5.01
CA ARG A 89 8.92 -0.18 4.55
C ARG A 89 9.97 0.39 5.51
N HIS A 90 11.02 -0.39 5.76
CA HIS A 90 12.14 0.01 6.62
C HIS A 90 12.89 1.23 6.09
N GLN A 91 12.93 1.39 4.77
CA GLN A 91 13.59 2.50 4.07
C GLN A 91 12.73 3.76 3.99
N GLY A 92 11.54 3.73 4.60
CA GLY A 92 10.56 4.82 4.57
C GLY A 92 9.63 4.77 3.36
N MET A 93 8.77 5.79 3.29
CA MET A 93 7.67 5.86 2.31
C MET A 93 8.11 6.29 0.91
N ASN A 94 9.30 6.88 0.77
CA ASN A 94 9.80 7.40 -0.52
C ASN A 94 10.90 6.47 -1.08
N MET A 95 10.89 6.27 -2.39
CA MET A 95 12.01 5.72 -3.16
C MET A 95 12.52 6.81 -4.10
N LEU A 96 13.80 7.14 -4.01
CA LEU A 96 14.43 8.17 -4.83
C LEU A 96 15.02 7.53 -6.08
N LEU A 97 14.62 8.00 -7.25
CA LEU A 97 15.10 7.50 -8.54
C LEU A 97 16.28 8.38 -8.99
N THR A 98 17.50 7.84 -8.88
CA THR A 98 18.75 8.54 -9.23
C THR A 98 19.40 7.98 -10.49
N SER A 99 19.36 6.66 -10.67
CA SER A 99 19.99 5.95 -11.77
C SER A 99 19.08 5.86 -13.00
N ASP A 100 19.60 5.43 -14.15
CA ASP A 100 18.76 5.25 -15.34
C ASP A 100 17.78 4.07 -15.21
N GLU A 101 18.00 3.17 -14.25
CA GLU A 101 17.26 1.95 -14.04
C GLU A 101 17.14 1.61 -12.55
N HIS A 102 15.95 1.17 -12.13
CA HIS A 102 15.65 0.74 -10.78
C HIS A 102 14.75 -0.49 -10.80
N CYS A 103 15.25 -1.61 -10.28
CA CYS A 103 14.48 -2.83 -10.08
C CYS A 103 13.77 -2.79 -8.73
N ILE A 104 12.48 -3.10 -8.72
CA ILE A 104 11.64 -3.13 -7.53
C ILE A 104 11.16 -4.56 -7.33
N GLY A 105 11.27 -5.07 -6.10
CA GLY A 105 10.86 -6.43 -5.80
C GLY A 105 11.20 -6.87 -4.39
N ARG A 106 10.88 -8.13 -4.07
CA ARG A 106 11.14 -8.67 -2.73
C ARG A 106 12.61 -9.01 -2.49
N LEU A 107 13.35 -9.37 -3.54
CA LEU A 107 14.74 -9.85 -3.45
C LEU A 107 15.66 -9.07 -4.41
N VAL A 108 15.41 -7.77 -4.60
CA VAL A 108 16.28 -6.91 -5.44
C VAL A 108 17.56 -6.55 -4.70
N ASP A 109 18.66 -6.40 -5.45
CA ASP A 109 19.98 -6.11 -4.88
C ASP A 109 20.02 -4.76 -4.16
N ASP A 110 19.40 -3.74 -4.74
CA ASP A 110 19.28 -2.43 -4.11
C ASP A 110 18.11 -2.41 -3.11
N THR A 111 18.46 -2.59 -1.84
CA THR A 111 17.52 -2.64 -0.73
C THR A 111 16.64 -1.38 -0.61
N ARG A 112 17.03 -0.24 -1.20
CA ARG A 112 16.19 0.97 -1.24
C ARG A 112 14.88 0.74 -2.01
N PHE A 113 14.89 -0.18 -2.96
CA PHE A 113 13.74 -0.54 -3.80
C PHE A 113 13.08 -1.85 -3.39
N GLN A 114 13.46 -2.40 -2.23
CA GLN A 114 12.92 -3.66 -1.74
C GLN A 114 11.52 -3.50 -1.15
N ILE A 115 10.62 -4.44 -1.45
CA ILE A 115 9.30 -4.53 -0.82
C ILE A 115 9.13 -5.92 -0.22
N GLU A 116 9.22 -6.01 1.09
CA GLU A 116 9.11 -7.27 1.86
C GLU A 116 7.66 -7.70 2.01
N SER A 117 7.11 -8.28 0.94
CA SER A 117 5.78 -8.88 0.97
C SER A 117 5.72 -10.11 0.08
N ASN A 118 5.08 -11.18 0.57
CA ASN A 118 4.90 -12.41 -0.21
C ASN A 118 4.05 -12.20 -1.47
N ALA A 119 3.26 -11.12 -1.52
CA ALA A 119 2.53 -10.72 -2.72
C ALA A 119 3.43 -10.10 -3.81
N VAL A 120 4.70 -9.81 -3.49
CA VAL A 120 5.68 -9.20 -4.38
C VAL A 120 6.70 -10.25 -4.84
N SER A 121 6.81 -10.46 -6.16
CA SER A 121 7.85 -11.27 -6.78
C SER A 121 9.27 -10.80 -6.43
N ALA A 122 10.25 -11.70 -6.54
CA ALA A 122 11.67 -11.41 -6.29
C ALA A 122 12.15 -10.18 -7.09
N ASN A 123 11.93 -10.20 -8.41
CA ASN A 123 12.05 -9.07 -9.33
C ASN A 123 10.64 -8.76 -9.88
N HIS A 124 9.98 -7.76 -9.32
CA HIS A 124 8.55 -7.50 -9.57
C HIS A 124 8.33 -6.60 -10.77
N CYS A 125 9.00 -5.46 -10.79
CA CYS A 125 8.94 -4.54 -11.91
C CYS A 125 10.23 -3.73 -11.99
N LYS A 126 10.36 -2.98 -13.07
CA LYS A 126 11.52 -2.13 -13.32
C LYS A 126 11.06 -0.79 -13.86
N ILE A 127 11.57 0.28 -13.27
CA ILE A 127 11.38 1.63 -13.76
C ILE A 127 12.70 2.10 -14.34
N TYR A 128 12.67 2.59 -15.56
CA TYR A 128 13.88 3.06 -16.24
C TYR A 128 13.58 4.26 -17.11
N ARG A 129 14.60 5.09 -17.33
CA ARG A 129 14.55 6.21 -18.28
C ARG A 129 15.49 5.94 -19.44
N LYS A 130 15.05 6.24 -20.66
CA LYS A 130 15.85 6.11 -21.89
C LYS A 130 15.75 7.40 -22.70
N ARG A 131 16.83 7.73 -23.41
CA ARG A 131 16.81 8.77 -24.43
C ARG A 131 16.04 8.28 -25.65
N VAL A 132 15.00 9.00 -26.03
CA VAL A 132 14.22 8.74 -27.25
C VAL A 132 14.52 9.87 -28.23
N ALA A 133 14.69 9.51 -29.51
CA ALA A 133 14.82 10.50 -30.57
C ALA A 133 13.46 11.21 -30.73
N ALA A 134 13.43 12.53 -30.63
CA ALA A 134 12.25 13.29 -30.96
C ALA A 134 12.11 13.29 -32.49
N GLU A 135 11.08 12.63 -33.00
CA GLU A 135 10.71 12.69 -34.42
C GLU A 135 9.91 13.98 -34.66
N ASP A 136 10.57 15.14 -34.62
CA ASP A 136 10.06 16.34 -35.30
C ASP A 136 11.19 17.35 -35.60
N VAL A 137 10.96 18.06 -36.69
CA VAL A 137 11.86 18.67 -37.66
C VAL A 137 12.63 19.91 -37.12
N GLU A 138 13.83 20.14 -37.68
CA GLU A 138 14.68 21.36 -37.63
C GLU A 138 15.66 21.61 -36.46
N HIS A 139 15.61 20.92 -35.32
CA HIS A 139 16.63 21.12 -34.26
C HIS A 139 17.24 19.82 -33.70
N SER A 140 18.33 19.40 -34.34
CA SER A 140 19.19 18.28 -33.96
C SER A 140 19.94 18.53 -32.62
N SER A 141 19.25 18.46 -31.47
CA SER A 141 19.94 18.25 -30.18
C SER A 141 19.08 17.84 -28.98
N LYS A 142 17.74 17.86 -29.06
CA LYS A 142 16.90 17.56 -27.88
C LYS A 142 16.54 16.09 -27.81
N PHE A 143 17.41 15.28 -27.22
CA PHE A 143 17.01 13.98 -26.69
C PHE A 143 16.03 14.20 -25.53
N CYS A 144 14.78 13.79 -25.70
CA CYS A 144 13.84 13.72 -24.58
C CYS A 144 14.14 12.44 -23.78
N LYS A 145 14.20 12.57 -22.45
CA LYS A 145 14.27 11.40 -21.56
C LYS A 145 12.84 10.94 -21.30
N SER A 146 12.49 9.77 -21.81
CA SER A 146 11.21 9.12 -21.52
C SER A 146 11.39 8.10 -20.40
N VAL A 147 10.39 8.00 -19.53
CA VAL A 147 10.35 7.04 -18.40
C VAL A 147 9.42 5.90 -18.78
N PHE A 148 9.81 4.68 -18.44
CA PHE A 148 9.09 3.46 -18.75
C PHE A 148 8.96 2.59 -17.50
N LEU A 149 7.82 1.91 -17.37
CA LEU A 149 7.55 0.91 -16.35
C LEU A 149 7.35 -0.47 -17.00
N LYS A 150 8.19 -1.43 -16.62
CA LYS A 150 8.11 -2.81 -17.10
C LYS A 150 7.68 -3.76 -15.99
N ASP A 151 6.62 -4.51 -16.23
CA ASP A 151 6.15 -5.58 -15.34
C ASP A 151 6.92 -6.88 -15.58
N THR A 152 7.50 -7.47 -14.54
CA THR A 152 8.12 -8.80 -14.58
C THR A 152 7.49 -9.77 -13.57
N SER A 153 6.44 -9.33 -12.88
CA SER A 153 5.89 -10.01 -11.70
C SER A 153 5.03 -11.23 -12.03
N THR A 154 4.72 -12.00 -11.00
CA THR A 154 3.76 -13.12 -11.06
C THR A 154 2.33 -12.60 -10.88
N ASN A 155 2.11 -11.67 -9.95
CA ASN A 155 0.78 -11.18 -9.59
C ASN A 155 0.30 -10.01 -10.47
N GLY A 156 1.20 -9.43 -11.26
CA GLY A 156 0.93 -8.29 -12.13
C GLY A 156 1.31 -6.95 -11.49
N THR A 157 1.79 -6.04 -12.33
CA THR A 157 1.92 -4.62 -12.00
C THR A 157 0.74 -3.85 -12.58
N PHE A 158 0.21 -2.89 -11.83
CA PHE A 158 -0.94 -2.08 -12.22
C PHE A 158 -0.55 -0.60 -12.26
N LEU A 159 -0.90 0.08 -13.34
CA LEU A 159 -0.76 1.53 -13.50
C LEU A 159 -2.16 2.12 -13.70
N ASN A 160 -2.56 3.10 -12.87
CA ASN A 160 -3.90 3.70 -12.94
C ASN A 160 -5.06 2.68 -12.93
N TRP A 161 -4.90 1.59 -12.18
CA TRP A 161 -5.83 0.45 -12.12
C TRP A 161 -5.91 -0.44 -13.36
N GLU A 162 -5.04 -0.22 -14.34
CA GLU A 162 -4.90 -1.06 -15.51
C GLU A 162 -3.70 -2.00 -15.34
N LYS A 163 -3.91 -3.29 -15.63
CA LYS A 163 -2.86 -4.30 -15.52
C LYS A 163 -1.91 -4.19 -16.69
N LEU A 164 -0.62 -4.06 -16.42
CA LEU A 164 0.40 -4.02 -17.45
C LEU A 164 0.60 -5.40 -18.07
N LYS A 165 1.03 -5.42 -19.34
CA LYS A 165 1.42 -6.65 -20.01
C LYS A 165 2.79 -7.07 -19.49
N LYS A 166 2.86 -8.31 -18.96
CA LYS A 166 4.12 -8.86 -18.49
C LYS A 166 5.18 -8.85 -19.59
N ASN A 167 6.37 -8.37 -19.25
CA ASN A 167 7.54 -8.23 -20.11
C ASN A 167 7.35 -7.33 -21.34
N SER A 168 6.30 -6.49 -21.43
CA SER A 168 6.22 -5.48 -22.49
C SER A 168 7.34 -4.46 -22.36
N SER A 169 7.71 -3.85 -23.48
CA SER A 169 8.73 -2.80 -23.54
C SER A 169 8.24 -1.46 -22.99
N GLU A 170 6.92 -1.23 -22.93
CA GLU A 170 6.36 0.10 -22.78
C GLU A 170 5.08 0.12 -21.94
N ALA A 171 5.09 0.95 -20.90
CA ALA A 171 3.97 1.56 -20.18
C ALA A 171 4.48 2.79 -19.43
#